data_AF-T1GPV0-F1
#
_entry.id   AF-T1GPV0-F1
#
_cell.length_a   1.000
_cell.length_b   1.000
_cell.length_c   1.000
_cell.angle_alpha   90.00
_cell.angle_beta   90.00
_cell.angle_gamma   90.00
#
_symmetry.space_group_name_H-M   'P 1'
#
loop_
_entity.id
_entity.type
_entity.pdbx_description
1 polymer ?
#
loop_
_entity_poly.entity_id
_entity_poly.type
_entity_poly.pdbx_seq_one_letter_code
_entity_poly.pdbx_strand_id
1 'polypeptide(L)'
;MDLSSAPKNELIKAMKTYSNYISFLNALKNGFEKSKKCNMEKISDLARGSEEFKRISNNIQDLAKIIKKIVDNLYVLYIGMLEAMKWAFTKRNDMNLAKKFFIDIGVKYFFTKTPIFLTYLSFLYERMLHIIDDLEKKNSFREFVMEKLEGGIKEVIKEIKAGPVKQFDYLTKVLNQCEDLNHYFTIPIQAAIIGIMQGEFPQSEEFFNILALRELKGFNRCDLENCDLNEVMRNGYKKRSKRTCINLAYLTFEKSYELFKSNRMWEYFLDALPNITEVDSNDQPIIWKTFQEFKISSKRYKVWKISYEKKMLKESHLIAYVQQLIEIDSSNDEVLEIFEYGVEHYPNSIKLWEYYMAYFENNEDDEGVIKTFYRGSEELHKILDSACRLTHKDFLHFRIICLEYIFYQFGLEKAREIFTNISKFDPPYKPLLVRMLEFEKTNVNCDKDKIKEVYELLIFHFGDEDVDIWIEFLTYASSLTDEADNKLFQQIVGRARTTLKDLSLSNFETQWKHIEPTRSAIST
;
A
#
# COMPACT_ATOMS: atom_id res chain seq x y z
N MET A 1 14.97 29.34 2.99
CA MET A 1 16.29 29.98 3.15
C MET A 1 16.90 30.09 1.78
N ASP A 2 17.17 31.32 1.33
CA ASP A 2 17.70 31.59 0.00
C ASP A 2 19.21 31.32 -0.01
N LEU A 3 19.62 30.22 -0.65
CA LEU A 3 21.03 29.82 -0.80
C LEU A 3 21.77 30.66 -1.86
N SER A 4 21.10 31.62 -2.49
CA SER A 4 21.61 32.46 -3.59
C SER A 4 22.78 33.38 -3.23
N SER A 5 23.10 33.57 -1.95
CA SER A 5 24.09 34.57 -1.49
C SER A 5 25.33 34.00 -0.80
N ALA A 6 25.47 32.68 -0.65
CA ALA A 6 26.59 32.11 0.09
C ALA A 6 27.91 32.17 -0.73
N PRO A 7 28.97 32.86 -0.26
CA PRO A 7 30.25 32.92 -0.94
C PRO A 7 30.87 31.53 -1.09
N LYS A 8 31.59 31.28 -2.20
CA LYS A 8 32.36 30.04 -2.48
C LYS A 8 33.18 29.53 -1.27
N ASN A 9 33.65 30.43 -0.41
CA ASN A 9 34.40 30.11 0.80
C ASN A 9 33.55 29.48 1.91
N GLU A 10 32.25 29.79 2.01
CA GLU A 10 31.33 29.16 2.96
C GLU A 10 30.95 27.74 2.53
N LEU A 11 30.81 27.51 1.23
CA LEU A 11 30.59 26.18 0.67
C LEU A 11 31.82 25.27 0.91
N ILE A 12 33.04 25.79 0.72
CA ILE A 12 34.29 25.07 1.03
C ILE A 12 34.42 24.81 2.55
N LYS A 13 34.00 25.75 3.40
CA LYS A 13 34.00 25.58 4.86
C LYS A 13 33.01 24.49 5.29
N ALA A 14 31.80 24.47 4.72
CA ALA A 14 30.82 23.41 4.93
C ALA A 14 31.34 22.03 4.48
N MET A 15 32.04 21.96 3.35
CA MET A 15 32.64 20.71 2.84
C MET A 15 33.79 20.20 3.73
N LYS A 16 34.63 21.07 4.30
CA LYS A 16 35.66 20.67 5.30
C LYS A 16 35.03 20.15 6.60
N THR A 17 33.98 20.81 7.08
CA THR A 17 33.21 20.35 8.25
C THR A 17 32.59 18.98 8.00
N TYR A 18 32.07 18.73 6.78
CA TYR A 18 31.52 17.44 6.37
C TYR A 18 32.59 16.31 6.28
N SER A 19 33.79 16.60 5.80
CA SER A 19 34.90 15.63 5.76
C SER A 19 35.31 15.18 7.17
N ASN A 20 35.43 16.12 8.12
CA ASN A 20 35.75 15.80 9.52
C ASN A 20 34.63 14.98 10.19
N TYR A 21 33.40 15.18 9.74
CA TYR A 21 32.22 14.50 10.22
C TYR A 21 32.09 13.04 9.72
N ILE A 22 32.47 12.75 8.47
CA ILE A 22 32.56 11.36 7.96
C ILE A 22 33.57 10.54 8.78
N SER A 23 34.71 11.13 9.13
CA SER A 23 35.70 10.50 10.00
C SER A 23 35.14 10.21 11.41
N PHE A 24 34.31 11.10 11.95
CA PHE A 24 33.62 10.89 13.23
C PHE A 24 32.56 9.79 13.17
N LEU A 25 31.76 9.71 12.10
CA LEU A 25 30.78 8.63 11.91
C LEU A 25 31.41 7.25 11.76
N ASN A 26 32.55 7.16 11.06
CA ASN A 26 33.29 5.89 10.95
C ASN A 26 33.88 5.47 12.31
N ALA A 27 34.31 6.42 13.14
CA ALA A 27 34.73 6.14 14.51
C ALA A 27 33.57 5.64 15.39
N LEU A 28 32.37 6.22 15.25
CA LEU A 28 31.16 5.77 15.95
C LEU A 28 30.70 4.39 15.50
N LYS A 29 30.71 4.10 14.19
CA LYS A 29 30.37 2.77 13.65
C LYS A 29 31.31 1.70 14.20
N ASN A 30 32.62 1.98 14.22
CA ASN A 30 33.61 1.08 14.82
C ASN A 30 33.42 0.92 16.34
N GLY A 31 32.95 1.96 17.03
CA GLY A 31 32.57 1.90 18.45
C GLY A 31 31.34 1.02 18.70
N PHE A 32 30.31 1.13 17.87
CA PHE A 32 29.09 0.32 17.94
C PHE A 32 29.33 -1.15 17.58
N GLU A 33 30.17 -1.45 16.59
CA GLU A 33 30.52 -2.83 16.27
C GLU A 33 31.37 -3.49 17.38
N LYS A 34 32.19 -2.70 18.10
CA LYS A 34 32.86 -3.16 19.33
C LYS A 34 31.87 -3.37 20.49
N SER A 35 30.85 -2.54 20.65
CA SER A 35 29.87 -2.68 21.74
C SER A 35 28.87 -3.83 21.50
N LYS A 36 28.50 -4.10 20.24
CA LYS A 36 27.64 -5.23 19.84
C LYS A 36 28.29 -6.60 20.12
N LYS A 37 29.62 -6.63 20.31
CA LYS A 37 30.40 -7.80 20.74
C LYS A 37 30.35 -8.04 22.25
N CYS A 38 29.71 -7.18 23.04
CA CYS A 38 29.53 -7.34 24.48
C CYS A 38 28.12 -7.87 24.79
N ASN A 39 28.04 -9.02 25.47
CA ASN A 39 26.83 -9.84 25.69
C ASN A 39 25.55 -9.07 26.07
N MET A 40 24.45 -9.37 25.36
CA MET A 40 23.07 -8.95 25.65
C MET A 40 22.54 -9.43 27.01
N GLU A 41 23.20 -10.42 27.65
CA GLU A 41 22.83 -10.92 28.98
C GLU A 41 23.06 -9.89 30.11
N LYS A 42 23.98 -8.93 29.96
CA LYS A 42 24.17 -7.88 30.98
C LYS A 42 23.09 -6.78 30.96
N ILE A 43 22.31 -6.69 29.88
CA ILE A 43 21.32 -5.63 29.70
C ILE A 43 20.02 -5.94 30.48
N SER A 44 19.69 -7.22 30.72
CA SER A 44 18.53 -7.58 31.55
C SER A 44 18.74 -7.31 33.04
N ASP A 45 19.98 -7.41 33.53
CA ASP A 45 20.29 -7.15 34.94
C ASP A 45 20.34 -5.65 35.24
N LEU A 46 20.73 -4.82 34.26
CA LEU A 46 20.71 -3.36 34.35
C LEU A 46 19.29 -2.76 34.30
N ALA A 47 18.30 -3.48 33.77
CA ALA A 47 16.91 -3.03 33.75
C ALA A 47 16.25 -2.96 35.14
N ARG A 48 16.89 -3.53 36.18
CA ARG A 48 16.46 -3.40 37.59
C ARG A 48 17.01 -2.14 38.30
N GLY A 49 17.90 -1.37 37.66
CA GLY A 49 18.37 -0.07 38.14
C GLY A 49 17.72 1.07 37.33
N SER A 50 16.66 1.69 37.85
CA SER A 50 15.79 2.61 37.10
C SER A 50 16.47 3.88 36.58
N GLU A 51 17.62 4.27 37.10
CA GLU A 51 18.36 5.46 36.66
C GLU A 51 19.29 5.21 35.47
N GLU A 52 19.98 4.08 35.41
CA GLU A 52 20.95 3.81 34.34
C GLU A 52 20.27 3.50 33.01
N PHE A 53 19.15 2.77 33.06
CA PHE A 53 18.28 2.57 31.90
C PHE A 53 17.69 3.88 31.38
N LYS A 54 17.25 4.77 32.28
CA LYS A 54 16.73 6.10 31.92
C LYS A 54 17.82 6.97 31.28
N ARG A 55 19.06 6.90 31.77
CA ARG A 55 20.22 7.57 31.17
C ARG A 55 20.54 7.04 29.76
N ILE A 56 20.54 5.73 29.58
CA ILE A 56 20.77 5.11 28.26
C ILE A 56 19.64 5.48 27.29
N SER A 57 18.39 5.44 27.72
CA SER A 57 17.23 5.85 26.92
C SER A 57 17.32 7.31 26.46
N ASN A 58 17.66 8.23 27.37
CA ASN A 58 17.86 9.64 27.03
C ASN A 58 19.01 9.84 26.02
N ASN A 59 20.14 9.13 26.19
CA ASN A 59 21.26 9.19 25.25
C ASN A 59 20.87 8.66 23.86
N ILE A 60 20.06 7.59 23.79
CA ILE A 60 19.53 7.07 22.52
C ILE A 60 18.61 8.09 21.85
N GLN A 61 17.73 8.75 22.62
CA GLN A 61 16.85 9.80 22.10
C GLN A 61 17.63 11.00 21.56
N ASP A 62 18.68 11.44 22.25
CA ASP A 62 19.50 12.56 21.80
C ASP A 62 20.35 12.20 20.57
N LEU A 63 20.88 10.97 20.50
CA LEU A 63 21.51 10.45 19.28
C LEU A 63 20.52 10.39 18.12
N ALA A 64 19.28 9.96 18.35
CA ALA A 64 18.24 9.94 17.32
C ALA A 64 17.90 11.35 16.82
N LYS A 65 17.83 12.36 17.70
CA LYS A 65 17.65 13.78 17.31
C LYS A 65 18.82 14.29 16.47
N ILE A 66 20.05 13.96 16.85
CA ILE A 66 21.27 14.34 16.10
C ILE A 66 21.24 13.70 14.71
N ILE A 67 21.00 12.38 14.64
CA ILE A 67 20.89 11.63 13.38
C ILE A 67 19.79 12.23 12.49
N LYS A 68 18.62 12.55 13.05
CA LYS A 68 17.53 13.19 12.31
C LYS A 68 17.98 14.53 11.72
N LYS A 69 18.59 15.42 12.52
CA LYS A 69 19.11 16.72 12.05
C LYS A 69 20.17 16.57 10.94
N ILE A 70 20.99 15.53 11.00
CA ILE A 70 21.97 15.21 9.96
C ILE A 70 21.28 14.74 8.68
N VAL A 71 20.30 13.84 8.79
CA VAL A 71 19.53 13.35 7.65
C VAL A 71 18.79 14.51 6.97
N ASP A 72 18.20 15.41 7.76
CA ASP A 72 17.53 16.60 7.26
C ASP A 72 18.52 17.53 6.50
N ASN A 73 19.71 17.76 7.05
CA ASN A 73 20.75 18.56 6.37
C ASN A 73 21.27 17.90 5.09
N LEU A 74 21.44 16.56 5.09
CA LEU A 74 21.83 15.81 3.89
C LEU A 74 20.74 15.86 2.83
N TYR A 75 19.47 15.81 3.23
CA TYR A 75 18.33 15.94 2.33
C TYR A 75 18.27 17.34 1.71
N VAL A 76 18.48 18.40 2.50
CA VAL A 76 18.55 19.78 1.99
C VAL A 76 19.70 19.94 0.99
N LEU A 77 20.89 19.39 1.29
CA LEU A 77 22.03 19.43 0.36
C LEU A 77 21.73 18.66 -0.94
N TYR A 78 21.09 17.51 -0.81
CA TYR A 78 20.64 16.69 -1.94
C TYR A 78 19.65 17.46 -2.84
N ILE A 79 18.62 18.08 -2.26
CA ILE A 79 17.65 18.88 -3.01
C ILE A 79 18.32 20.10 -3.65
N GLY A 80 19.14 20.84 -2.90
CA GLY A 80 19.86 22.00 -3.42
C GLY A 80 20.76 21.65 -4.61
N MET A 81 21.35 20.45 -4.60
CA MET A 81 22.15 19.96 -5.72
C MET A 81 21.30 19.60 -6.94
N LEU A 82 20.16 18.91 -6.76
CA LEU A 82 19.24 18.64 -7.87
C LEU A 82 18.76 19.95 -8.51
N GLU A 83 18.42 20.96 -7.70
CA GLU A 83 18.01 22.27 -8.18
C GLU A 83 19.16 23.01 -8.88
N ALA A 84 20.40 22.91 -8.38
CA ALA A 84 21.57 23.49 -9.05
C ALA A 84 21.83 22.84 -10.42
N MET A 85 21.66 21.51 -10.53
CA MET A 85 21.77 20.79 -11.80
C MET A 85 20.65 21.21 -12.77
N LYS A 86 19.39 21.22 -12.31
CA LYS A 86 18.24 21.69 -13.09
C LYS A 86 18.44 23.11 -13.57
N TRP A 87 18.92 24.00 -12.72
CA TRP A 87 19.17 25.40 -13.07
C TRP A 87 20.28 25.52 -14.12
N ALA A 88 21.39 24.81 -13.95
CA ALA A 88 22.48 24.80 -14.93
C ALA A 88 21.99 24.33 -16.31
N PHE A 89 21.13 23.30 -16.32
CA PHE A 89 20.54 22.79 -17.54
C PHE A 89 19.49 23.74 -18.14
N THR A 90 18.40 24.00 -17.42
CA THR A 90 17.22 24.70 -17.95
C THR A 90 17.41 26.22 -18.10
N LYS A 91 18.14 26.88 -17.18
CA LYS A 91 18.27 28.34 -17.17
C LYS A 91 19.54 28.83 -17.85
N ARG A 92 20.61 28.04 -17.83
CA ARG A 92 21.88 28.40 -18.47
C ARG A 92 22.15 27.65 -19.78
N ASN A 93 21.41 26.58 -20.07
CA ASN A 93 21.69 25.69 -21.19
C ASN A 93 23.14 25.18 -21.20
N ASP A 94 23.73 24.99 -20.01
CA ASP A 94 25.13 24.59 -19.82
C ASP A 94 25.21 23.16 -19.29
N MET A 95 25.24 22.21 -20.22
CA MET A 95 25.31 20.80 -19.89
C MET A 95 26.64 20.39 -19.25
N ASN A 96 27.74 21.09 -19.57
CA ASN A 96 29.03 20.79 -18.95
C ASN A 96 29.01 21.17 -17.47
N LEU A 97 28.35 22.27 -17.13
CA LEU A 97 28.14 22.67 -15.74
C LEU A 97 27.18 21.72 -15.02
N ALA A 98 26.08 21.30 -15.65
CA ALA A 98 25.18 20.29 -15.09
C ALA A 98 25.90 18.95 -14.86
N LYS A 99 26.71 18.50 -15.83
CA LYS A 99 27.58 17.31 -15.72
C LYS A 99 28.60 17.47 -14.61
N LYS A 100 29.18 18.66 -14.46
CA LYS A 100 30.13 18.96 -13.38
C LYS A 100 29.46 18.85 -12.01
N PHE A 101 28.27 19.42 -11.84
CA PHE A 101 27.51 19.25 -10.59
C PHE A 101 27.15 17.78 -10.33
N PHE A 102 26.77 17.05 -11.38
CA PHE A 102 26.52 15.62 -11.27
C PHE A 102 27.76 14.82 -10.86
N ILE A 103 28.89 14.95 -11.55
CA ILE A 103 30.10 14.16 -11.30
C ILE A 103 30.80 14.61 -10.01
N ASP A 104 31.13 15.90 -9.90
CA ASP A 104 32.00 16.42 -8.83
C ASP A 104 31.28 16.43 -7.48
N ILE A 105 29.95 16.53 -7.49
CA ILE A 105 29.14 16.65 -6.27
C ILE A 105 28.18 15.45 -6.13
N GLY A 106 27.35 15.17 -7.13
CA GLY A 106 26.34 14.11 -7.07
C GLY A 106 26.92 12.72 -6.87
N VAL A 107 27.75 12.26 -7.81
CA VAL A 107 28.37 10.94 -7.77
C VAL A 107 29.31 10.83 -6.58
N LYS A 108 30.08 11.89 -6.29
CA LYS A 108 31.08 11.88 -5.22
C LYS A 108 30.50 11.81 -3.82
N TYR A 109 29.40 12.51 -3.53
CA TYR A 109 28.85 12.64 -2.17
C TYR A 109 27.53 11.90 -1.96
N PHE A 110 26.78 11.63 -3.03
CA PHE A 110 25.47 10.97 -2.97
C PHE A 110 25.43 9.69 -3.81
N PHE A 111 26.58 9.02 -3.89
CA PHE A 111 26.87 7.82 -4.65
C PHE A 111 25.77 6.74 -4.66
N THR A 112 25.00 6.60 -3.58
CA THR A 112 23.94 5.58 -3.43
C THR A 112 22.55 6.04 -3.86
N LYS A 113 22.39 7.28 -4.34
CA LYS A 113 21.08 7.86 -4.63
C LYS A 113 20.77 7.80 -6.12
N THR A 114 20.11 6.70 -6.52
CA THR A 114 19.44 6.48 -7.81
C THR A 114 18.82 7.75 -8.43
N PRO A 115 18.09 8.62 -7.69
CA PRO A 115 17.37 9.70 -8.36
C PRO A 115 18.25 10.83 -8.89
N ILE A 116 19.48 11.03 -8.38
CA ILE A 116 20.42 12.01 -8.96
C ILE A 116 20.85 11.58 -10.35
N PHE A 117 21.16 10.29 -10.51
CA PHE A 117 21.52 9.74 -11.80
C PHE A 117 20.33 9.79 -12.76
N LEU A 118 19.12 9.41 -12.31
CA LEU A 118 17.92 9.50 -13.13
C LEU A 118 17.63 10.94 -13.59
N THR A 119 17.86 11.93 -12.71
CA THR A 119 17.71 13.35 -13.06
C THR A 119 18.77 13.81 -14.05
N TYR A 120 20.01 13.35 -13.93
CA TYR A 120 21.05 13.66 -14.92
C TYR A 120 20.75 13.04 -16.29
N LEU A 121 20.27 11.80 -16.31
CA LEU A 121 19.82 11.15 -17.53
C LEU A 121 18.64 11.86 -18.16
N SER A 122 17.65 12.31 -17.38
CA SER A 122 16.53 13.08 -17.94
C SER A 122 17.00 14.35 -18.66
N PHE A 123 18.04 15.04 -18.15
CA PHE A 123 18.64 16.17 -18.87
C PHE A 123 19.38 15.77 -20.14
N LEU A 124 20.09 14.65 -20.12
CA LEU A 124 20.70 14.11 -21.35
C LEU A 124 19.63 13.78 -22.39
N TYR A 125 18.49 13.22 -21.97
CA TYR A 125 17.35 12.95 -22.83
C TYR A 125 16.72 14.22 -23.39
N GLU A 126 16.39 15.20 -22.54
CA GLU A 126 15.83 16.48 -22.96
C GLU A 126 16.76 17.19 -23.94
N ARG A 127 18.08 17.14 -23.71
CA ARG A 127 19.06 17.68 -24.65
C ARG A 127 19.04 16.96 -25.99
N MET A 128 18.95 15.63 -26.00
CA MET A 128 18.87 14.87 -27.25
C MET A 128 17.60 15.21 -28.02
N LEU A 129 16.46 15.35 -27.33
CA LEU A 129 15.20 15.79 -27.95
C LEU A 129 15.33 17.20 -28.57
N HIS A 130 15.92 18.15 -27.84
CA HIS A 130 16.18 19.49 -28.40
C HIS A 130 17.11 19.48 -29.61
N ILE A 131 18.14 18.62 -29.60
CA ILE A 131 19.02 18.45 -30.75
C ILE A 131 18.25 17.90 -31.95
N ILE A 132 17.36 16.94 -31.73
CA ILE A 132 16.51 16.36 -32.79
C ILE A 132 15.57 17.42 -33.35
N ASP A 133 14.83 18.14 -32.51
CA ASP A 133 13.91 19.20 -32.92
C ASP A 133 14.62 20.29 -33.75
N ASP A 134 15.80 20.72 -33.31
CA ASP A 134 16.59 21.75 -34.01
C ASP A 134 17.09 21.25 -35.37
N LEU A 135 17.40 19.96 -35.49
CA LEU A 135 17.91 19.36 -36.72
C LEU A 135 16.78 19.08 -37.72
N GLU A 136 15.61 18.64 -37.25
CA GLU A 136 14.41 18.49 -38.06
C GLU A 136 13.98 19.83 -38.67
N LYS A 137 14.01 20.92 -37.90
CA LYS A 137 13.71 22.28 -38.39
C LYS A 137 14.67 22.77 -39.47
N LYS A 138 15.93 22.32 -39.43
CA LYS A 138 16.98 22.79 -40.35
C LYS A 138 17.01 22.03 -41.67
N ASN A 139 16.19 20.98 -41.85
CA ASN A 139 16.25 20.07 -43.01
C ASN A 139 17.68 19.56 -43.31
N SER A 140 18.58 19.63 -42.31
CA SER A 140 19.97 19.29 -42.47
C SER A 140 20.12 17.76 -42.44
N PHE A 141 20.88 17.26 -43.41
CA PHE A 141 21.13 15.85 -43.73
C PHE A 141 21.08 14.90 -42.52
N ARG A 142 20.25 13.85 -42.62
CA ARG A 142 20.04 12.81 -41.60
C ARG A 142 21.34 12.16 -41.09
N GLU A 143 22.38 12.10 -41.91
CA GLU A 143 23.68 11.52 -41.54
C GLU A 143 24.41 12.34 -40.45
N PHE A 144 24.34 13.68 -40.51
CA PHE A 144 24.97 14.54 -39.50
C PHE A 144 24.25 14.48 -38.15
N VAL A 145 22.93 14.24 -38.18
CA VAL A 145 22.12 13.99 -36.99
C VAL A 145 22.59 12.74 -36.26
N MET A 146 22.88 11.68 -37.03
CA MET A 146 23.30 10.40 -36.47
C MET A 146 24.67 10.45 -35.81
N GLU A 147 25.65 11.15 -36.40
CA GLU A 147 26.97 11.27 -35.79
C GLU A 147 26.91 11.96 -34.41
N LYS A 148 26.14 13.06 -34.30
CA LYS A 148 25.97 13.78 -33.04
C LYS A 148 25.16 12.99 -32.00
N LEU A 149 24.09 12.32 -32.42
CA LEU A 149 23.30 11.46 -31.54
C LEU A 149 24.14 10.26 -31.06
N GLU A 150 24.91 9.64 -31.94
CA GLU A 150 25.77 8.51 -31.62
C GLU A 150 26.82 8.90 -30.56
N GLY A 151 27.41 10.09 -30.66
CA GLY A 151 28.29 10.65 -29.63
C GLY A 151 27.61 10.77 -28.26
N GLY A 152 26.40 11.34 -28.23
CA GLY A 152 25.59 11.46 -27.01
C GLY A 152 25.20 10.10 -26.42
N ILE A 153 24.71 9.17 -27.25
CA ILE A 153 24.35 7.79 -26.86
C ILE A 153 25.56 7.06 -26.27
N LYS A 154 26.73 7.13 -26.92
CA LYS A 154 27.97 6.51 -26.43
C LYS A 154 28.38 7.09 -25.08
N GLU A 155 28.23 8.40 -24.89
CA GLU A 155 28.50 9.05 -23.61
C GLU A 155 27.55 8.53 -22.53
N VAL A 156 26.23 8.48 -22.79
CA VAL A 156 25.24 7.93 -21.84
C VAL A 156 25.58 6.48 -21.48
N ILE A 157 25.84 5.63 -22.47
CA ILE A 157 26.19 4.23 -22.25
C ILE A 157 27.49 4.10 -21.44
N LYS A 158 28.49 4.94 -21.72
CA LYS A 158 29.75 4.98 -20.96
C LYS A 158 29.51 5.34 -19.50
N GLU A 159 28.69 6.35 -19.23
CA GLU A 159 28.35 6.77 -17.87
C GLU A 159 27.52 5.70 -17.14
N ILE A 160 26.62 4.99 -17.82
CA ILE A 160 25.89 3.85 -17.21
C ILE A 160 26.85 2.70 -16.87
N LYS A 161 27.79 2.37 -17.77
CA LYS A 161 28.79 1.30 -17.55
C LYS A 161 29.81 1.64 -16.47
N ALA A 162 30.26 2.90 -16.43
CA ALA A 162 31.17 3.43 -15.41
C ALA A 162 30.44 3.77 -14.10
N GLY A 163 29.11 3.84 -14.16
CA GLY A 163 28.20 4.10 -13.06
C GLY A 163 28.53 3.17 -11.90
N PRO A 164 28.82 3.73 -10.72
CA PRO A 164 29.46 2.95 -9.69
C PRO A 164 28.45 2.15 -8.83
N VAL A 165 27.18 2.25 -9.20
CA VAL A 165 26.06 1.50 -8.66
C VAL A 165 25.39 0.76 -9.82
N LYS A 166 25.92 -0.42 -10.16
CA LYS A 166 25.24 -1.38 -11.04
C LYS A 166 24.06 -2.05 -10.31
N GLN A 167 23.36 -1.36 -9.41
CA GLN A 167 22.22 -1.96 -8.71
C GLN A 167 21.11 -2.23 -9.70
N PHE A 168 20.52 -3.42 -9.56
CA PHE A 168 19.44 -3.89 -10.40
C PHE A 168 18.29 -2.88 -10.49
N ASP A 169 17.78 -2.40 -9.35
CA ASP A 169 16.68 -1.41 -9.27
C ASP A 169 16.96 -0.12 -10.03
N TYR A 170 18.22 0.30 -10.07
CA TYR A 170 18.62 1.49 -10.79
C TYR A 170 18.58 1.25 -12.30
N LEU A 171 19.17 0.15 -12.78
CA LEU A 171 19.14 -0.21 -14.21
C LEU A 171 17.70 -0.38 -14.70
N THR A 172 16.84 -1.00 -13.90
CA THR A 172 15.39 -1.15 -14.16
C THR A 172 14.69 0.19 -14.34
N LYS A 173 14.94 1.16 -13.46
CA LYS A 173 14.33 2.49 -13.55
C LYS A 173 14.77 3.24 -14.80
N VAL A 174 16.06 3.19 -15.14
CA VAL A 174 16.58 3.81 -16.36
C VAL A 174 15.96 3.13 -17.59
N LEU A 175 15.88 1.80 -17.57
CA LEU A 175 15.31 1.03 -18.67
C LEU A 175 13.83 1.39 -18.91
N ASN A 176 13.03 1.44 -17.84
CA ASN A 176 11.62 1.85 -17.92
C ASN A 176 11.47 3.28 -18.45
N GLN A 177 12.31 4.24 -18.01
CA GLN A 177 12.29 5.60 -18.56
C GLN A 177 12.60 5.63 -20.07
N CYS A 178 13.53 4.80 -20.54
CA CYS A 178 13.81 4.66 -21.97
C CYS A 178 12.61 4.09 -22.74
N GLU A 179 11.92 3.10 -22.16
CA GLU A 179 10.70 2.51 -22.72
C GLU A 179 9.58 3.54 -22.81
N ASP A 180 9.34 4.31 -21.74
CA ASP A 180 8.26 5.29 -21.65
C ASP A 180 8.45 6.44 -22.65
N LEU A 181 9.69 6.85 -22.90
CA LEU A 181 10.01 7.84 -23.94
C LEU A 181 9.72 7.31 -25.36
N ASN A 182 9.76 5.98 -25.56
CA ASN A 182 9.43 5.29 -26.81
C ASN A 182 10.03 5.94 -28.07
N HIS A 183 11.30 6.35 -28.00
CA HIS A 183 11.99 7.06 -29.08
C HIS A 183 13.16 6.26 -29.64
N TYR A 184 13.43 6.33 -30.95
CA TYR A 184 14.41 5.47 -31.65
C TYR A 184 15.84 5.57 -31.07
N PHE A 185 16.29 6.76 -30.66
CA PHE A 185 17.63 6.92 -30.08
C PHE A 185 17.79 6.20 -28.73
N THR A 186 16.70 5.82 -28.05
CA THR A 186 16.77 5.10 -26.78
C THR A 186 17.09 3.62 -26.97
N ILE A 187 16.84 3.05 -28.16
CA ILE A 187 17.04 1.63 -28.46
C ILE A 187 18.46 1.14 -28.12
N PRO A 188 19.55 1.82 -28.52
CA PRO A 188 20.90 1.37 -28.19
C PRO A 188 21.21 1.49 -26.69
N ILE A 189 20.59 2.45 -26.00
CA ILE A 189 20.72 2.61 -24.55
C ILE A 189 20.03 1.44 -23.84
N GLN A 190 18.80 1.10 -24.25
CA GLN A 190 18.07 -0.06 -23.73
C GLN A 190 18.86 -1.36 -23.95
N ALA A 191 19.39 -1.59 -25.16
CA ALA A 191 20.21 -2.75 -25.48
C ALA A 191 21.47 -2.83 -24.59
N ALA A 192 22.15 -1.70 -24.38
CA ALA A 192 23.30 -1.64 -23.49
C ALA A 192 22.94 -1.94 -22.04
N ILE A 193 21.82 -1.41 -21.52
CA ILE A 193 21.35 -1.68 -20.15
C ILE A 193 21.02 -3.17 -19.99
N ILE A 194 20.28 -3.77 -20.93
CA ILE A 194 19.96 -5.20 -20.89
C ILE A 194 21.24 -6.04 -20.95
N GLY A 195 22.22 -5.66 -21.78
CA GLY A 195 23.52 -6.33 -21.83
C GLY A 195 24.27 -6.27 -20.49
N ILE A 196 24.24 -5.11 -19.81
CA ILE A 196 24.82 -4.97 -18.46
C ILE A 196 24.04 -5.84 -17.47
N MET A 197 22.71 -5.79 -17.46
CA MET A 197 21.88 -6.59 -16.55
C MET A 197 22.11 -8.08 -16.77
N GLN A 198 22.24 -8.54 -18.02
CA GLN A 198 22.52 -9.93 -18.32
C GLN A 198 23.92 -10.36 -17.85
N GLY A 199 24.93 -9.49 -17.99
CA GLY A 199 26.29 -9.78 -17.55
C GLY A 199 26.46 -9.81 -16.03
N GLU A 200 25.80 -8.90 -15.33
CA GLU A 200 25.95 -8.73 -13.88
C GLU A 200 24.91 -9.53 -13.07
N PHE A 201 23.73 -9.80 -13.65
CA PHE A 201 22.61 -10.49 -13.01
C PHE A 201 22.07 -11.69 -13.83
N PRO A 202 22.93 -12.58 -14.37
CA PRO A 202 22.48 -13.69 -15.23
C PRO A 202 21.58 -14.71 -14.51
N GLN A 203 21.64 -14.74 -13.17
CA GLN A 203 20.87 -15.66 -12.32
C GLN A 203 19.83 -14.93 -11.45
N SER A 204 19.47 -13.69 -11.79
CA SER A 204 18.42 -12.96 -11.08
C SER A 204 17.06 -13.28 -11.67
N GLU A 205 16.13 -13.77 -10.85
CA GLU A 205 14.74 -13.96 -11.24
C GLU A 205 14.07 -12.64 -11.63
N GLU A 206 14.43 -11.55 -10.94
CA GLU A 206 13.95 -10.21 -11.23
C GLU A 206 14.33 -9.76 -12.64
N PHE A 207 15.55 -10.10 -13.09
CA PHE A 207 16.00 -9.80 -14.45
C PHE A 207 15.10 -10.47 -15.49
N PHE A 208 14.79 -11.75 -15.31
CA PHE A 208 13.91 -12.48 -16.22
C PHE A 208 12.47 -11.98 -16.19
N ASN A 209 11.97 -11.59 -15.01
CA ASN A 209 10.67 -10.94 -14.90
C ASN A 209 10.62 -9.64 -15.73
N ILE A 210 11.64 -8.79 -15.61
CA ILE A 210 11.72 -7.55 -16.42
C ILE A 210 11.77 -7.86 -17.90
N LEU A 211 12.55 -8.85 -18.33
CA LEU A 211 12.59 -9.24 -19.74
C LEU A 211 11.21 -9.68 -20.21
N ALA A 212 10.53 -10.54 -19.46
CA ALA A 212 9.21 -11.03 -19.85
C ALA A 212 8.17 -9.90 -19.90
N LEU A 213 8.14 -9.00 -18.91
CA LEU A 213 7.25 -7.84 -18.91
C LEU A 213 7.56 -6.87 -20.06
N ARG A 214 8.83 -6.74 -20.45
CA ARG A 214 9.22 -5.95 -21.64
C ARG A 214 8.74 -6.58 -22.93
N GLU A 215 8.85 -7.90 -23.07
CA GLU A 215 8.28 -8.62 -24.21
C GLU A 215 6.77 -8.35 -24.30
N LEU A 216 6.04 -8.36 -23.18
CA LEU A 216 4.59 -8.02 -23.15
C LEU A 216 4.28 -6.61 -23.65
N LYS A 217 5.07 -5.62 -23.22
CA LYS A 217 4.94 -4.23 -23.68
C LYS A 217 5.33 -4.02 -25.15
N GLY A 218 5.93 -5.04 -25.79
CA GLY A 218 6.40 -4.99 -27.18
C GLY A 218 7.82 -4.44 -27.35
N PHE A 219 8.59 -4.34 -26.27
CA PHE A 219 10.00 -3.94 -26.29
C PHE A 219 10.93 -5.15 -26.41
N ASN A 220 10.70 -5.96 -27.46
CA ASN A 220 11.30 -7.28 -27.60
C ASN A 220 12.82 -7.21 -27.73
N ARG A 221 13.51 -8.12 -27.06
CA ARG A 221 14.97 -8.19 -27.04
C ARG A 221 15.57 -8.43 -28.43
N CYS A 222 14.98 -9.33 -29.22
CA CYS A 222 15.48 -9.64 -30.57
C CYS A 222 15.38 -8.43 -31.52
N ASP A 223 14.41 -7.54 -31.28
CA ASP A 223 14.27 -6.32 -32.08
C ASP A 223 15.37 -5.31 -31.71
N LEU A 224 15.79 -5.26 -30.44
CA LEU A 224 16.92 -4.42 -30.01
C LEU A 224 18.26 -4.88 -30.58
N GLU A 225 18.51 -6.20 -30.59
CA GLU A 225 19.80 -6.76 -31.03
C GLU A 225 20.02 -6.60 -32.55
N ASN A 226 18.94 -6.57 -33.34
CA ASN A 226 18.98 -6.49 -34.79
C ASN A 226 18.51 -5.13 -35.34
N CYS A 227 18.39 -4.11 -34.48
CA CYS A 227 17.85 -2.83 -34.89
C CYS A 227 18.84 -2.05 -35.78
N ASP A 228 18.47 -1.82 -37.04
CA ASP A 228 19.07 -0.74 -37.84
C ASP A 228 18.39 0.59 -37.48
N LEU A 229 19.11 1.47 -36.78
CA LEU A 229 18.64 2.81 -36.42
C LEU A 229 18.17 3.61 -37.64
N ASN A 230 18.83 3.43 -38.80
CA ASN A 230 18.46 4.12 -40.03
C ASN A 230 17.11 3.62 -40.58
N GLU A 231 16.78 2.35 -40.37
CA GLU A 231 15.49 1.78 -40.75
C GLU A 231 14.39 2.27 -39.80
N VAL A 232 14.63 2.22 -38.49
CA VAL A 232 13.64 2.64 -37.48
C VAL A 232 13.31 4.14 -37.59
N MET A 233 14.28 4.99 -37.90
CA MET A 233 13.99 6.40 -38.18
C MET A 233 13.17 6.61 -39.45
N ARG A 234 13.39 5.79 -40.49
CA ARG A 234 12.68 5.91 -41.77
C ARG A 234 11.25 5.40 -41.69
N ASN A 235 11.05 4.27 -41.03
CA ASN A 235 9.81 3.51 -41.07
C ASN A 235 9.05 3.51 -39.74
N GLY A 236 9.62 4.14 -38.71
CA GLY A 236 9.16 4.01 -37.34
C GLY A 236 9.54 2.66 -36.74
N TYR A 237 9.37 2.54 -35.43
CA TYR A 237 9.52 1.25 -34.76
C TYR A 237 8.31 0.36 -35.08
N LYS A 238 8.52 -0.71 -35.85
CA LYS A 238 7.46 -1.65 -36.18
C LYS A 238 7.11 -2.47 -34.94
N LYS A 239 6.06 -2.04 -34.23
CA LYS A 239 5.52 -2.80 -33.10
C LYS A 239 5.10 -4.19 -33.58
N ARG A 240 5.55 -5.21 -32.86
CA ARG A 240 5.10 -6.59 -33.09
C ARG A 240 3.62 -6.71 -32.73
N SER A 241 2.96 -7.71 -33.31
CA SER A 241 1.60 -8.02 -32.90
C SER A 241 1.56 -8.38 -31.42
N LYS A 242 0.50 -7.97 -30.71
CA LYS A 242 0.26 -8.29 -29.29
C LYS A 242 0.39 -9.79 -29.01
N ARG A 243 -0.05 -10.63 -29.95
CA ARG A 243 0.13 -12.09 -29.91
C ARG A 243 1.60 -12.51 -29.84
N THR A 244 2.45 -11.91 -30.66
CA THR A 244 3.88 -12.22 -30.68
C THR A 244 4.53 -11.81 -29.36
N CYS A 245 4.19 -10.62 -28.84
CA CYS A 245 4.62 -10.12 -27.54
C CYS A 245 4.28 -11.09 -26.40
N ILE A 246 3.01 -11.56 -26.35
CA ILE A 246 2.53 -12.54 -25.37
C ILE A 246 3.31 -13.85 -25.45
N ASN A 247 3.54 -14.39 -26.66
CA ASN A 247 4.28 -15.64 -26.81
C ASN A 247 5.73 -15.51 -26.36
N LEU A 248 6.39 -14.39 -26.67
CA LEU A 248 7.78 -14.15 -26.27
C LEU A 248 7.91 -13.99 -24.75
N ALA A 249 6.98 -13.30 -24.11
CA ALA A 249 6.91 -13.20 -22.67
C ALA A 249 6.71 -14.56 -22.00
N TYR A 250 5.75 -15.36 -22.50
CA TYR A 250 5.50 -16.72 -22.01
C TYR A 250 6.77 -17.59 -22.13
N LEU A 251 7.44 -17.57 -23.28
CA LEU A 251 8.68 -18.33 -23.47
C LEU A 251 9.80 -17.87 -22.54
N THR A 252 9.85 -16.57 -22.24
CA THR A 252 10.81 -16.00 -21.28
C THR A 252 10.51 -16.49 -19.86
N PHE A 253 9.24 -16.46 -19.44
CA PHE A 253 8.81 -17.01 -18.16
C PHE A 253 9.07 -18.52 -18.05
N GLU A 254 8.70 -19.31 -19.07
CA GLU A 254 8.92 -20.75 -19.12
C GLU A 254 10.41 -21.10 -18.98
N LYS A 255 11.27 -20.47 -19.80
CA LYS A 255 12.72 -20.64 -19.72
C LYS A 255 13.30 -20.25 -18.36
N SER A 256 12.81 -19.15 -17.77
CA SER A 256 13.27 -18.71 -16.45
C SER A 256 12.83 -19.67 -15.36
N TYR A 257 11.63 -20.23 -15.44
CA TYR A 257 11.14 -21.22 -14.49
C TYR A 257 11.93 -22.53 -14.57
N GLU A 258 12.27 -22.99 -15.78
CA GLU A 258 13.14 -24.15 -15.96
C GLU A 258 14.52 -23.96 -15.31
N LEU A 259 15.03 -22.73 -15.36
CA LEU A 259 16.33 -22.35 -14.79
C LEU A 259 16.31 -22.27 -13.26
N PHE A 260 15.32 -21.61 -12.67
CA PHE A 260 15.29 -21.31 -11.22
C PHE A 260 14.45 -22.29 -10.40
N LYS A 261 13.34 -22.78 -10.96
CA LYS A 261 12.35 -23.65 -10.30
C LYS A 261 11.89 -23.12 -8.93
N SER A 262 11.89 -21.80 -8.74
CA SER A 262 11.57 -21.17 -7.47
C SER A 262 10.12 -20.69 -7.41
N ASN A 263 9.62 -20.53 -6.19
CA ASN A 263 8.28 -19.99 -5.97
C ASN A 263 8.16 -18.54 -6.43
N ARG A 264 9.23 -17.77 -6.26
CA ARG A 264 9.24 -16.35 -6.58
C ARG A 264 9.20 -16.08 -8.08
N MET A 265 9.93 -16.85 -8.90
CA MET A 265 9.81 -16.75 -10.36
C MET A 265 8.41 -17.13 -10.84
N TRP A 266 7.79 -18.10 -10.16
CA TRP A 266 6.41 -18.50 -10.44
C TRP A 266 5.42 -17.40 -10.08
N GLU A 267 5.58 -16.75 -8.91
CA GLU A 267 4.77 -15.58 -8.53
C GLU A 267 4.86 -14.46 -9.57
N TYR A 268 6.05 -14.13 -10.07
CA TYR A 268 6.19 -13.15 -11.15
C TYR A 268 5.45 -13.54 -12.42
N PHE A 269 5.45 -14.82 -12.76
CA PHE A 269 4.68 -15.29 -13.90
C PHE A 269 3.18 -15.11 -13.67
N LEU A 270 2.68 -15.47 -12.49
CA LEU A 270 1.27 -15.31 -12.12
C LEU A 270 0.82 -13.85 -12.08
N ASP A 271 1.64 -12.95 -11.51
CA ASP A 271 1.38 -11.51 -11.47
C ASP A 271 1.29 -10.91 -12.89
N ALA A 272 1.99 -11.49 -13.86
CA ALA A 272 1.97 -11.05 -15.25
C ALA A 272 0.78 -11.60 -16.07
N LEU A 273 0.15 -12.70 -15.64
CA LEU A 273 -0.93 -13.35 -16.40
C LEU A 273 -2.14 -12.44 -16.70
N PRO A 274 -2.62 -11.57 -15.78
CA PRO A 274 -3.71 -10.64 -16.09
C PRO A 274 -3.36 -9.67 -17.23
N ASN A 275 -2.12 -9.17 -17.28
CA ASN A 275 -1.69 -8.27 -18.36
C ASN A 275 -1.59 -8.98 -19.72
N ILE A 276 -1.57 -10.32 -19.72
CA ILE A 276 -1.60 -11.14 -20.93
C ILE A 276 -3.04 -11.28 -21.47
N THR A 277 -4.09 -10.97 -20.67
CA THR A 277 -5.49 -11.26 -20.99
C THR A 277 -6.26 -10.10 -21.64
N GLU A 278 -5.89 -8.85 -21.38
CA GLU A 278 -6.52 -7.69 -22.02
C GLU A 278 -6.14 -7.64 -23.51
N VAL A 279 -6.83 -8.35 -24.41
CA VAL A 279 -6.71 -8.14 -25.86
C VAL A 279 -7.89 -7.28 -26.29
N ASP A 280 -7.62 -6.13 -26.91
CA ASP A 280 -8.65 -5.18 -27.33
C ASP A 280 -9.67 -5.87 -28.24
N SER A 281 -10.93 -5.84 -27.81
CA SER A 281 -12.08 -6.52 -28.42
C SER A 281 -12.44 -6.07 -29.84
N ASN A 282 -11.73 -5.09 -30.39
CA ASN A 282 -12.12 -4.38 -31.61
C ASN A 282 -11.41 -4.83 -32.91
N ASP A 283 -10.37 -5.68 -32.87
CA ASP A 283 -9.57 -6.05 -34.07
C ASP A 283 -9.77 -7.53 -34.57
N GLN A 284 -10.99 -7.82 -35.03
CA GLN A 284 -11.42 -8.96 -35.90
C GLN A 284 -11.60 -10.40 -35.33
N PRO A 285 -11.99 -11.40 -36.16
CA PRO A 285 -13.36 -11.89 -36.33
C PRO A 285 -13.56 -13.29 -35.68
N ILE A 286 -14.82 -13.69 -35.58
CA ILE A 286 -15.41 -14.79 -34.78
C ILE A 286 -14.68 -16.16 -34.81
N ILE A 287 -13.85 -16.47 -35.81
CA ILE A 287 -13.07 -17.74 -35.89
C ILE A 287 -11.75 -17.65 -35.09
N TRP A 288 -11.23 -16.43 -34.89
CA TRP A 288 -9.97 -16.18 -34.17
C TRP A 288 -10.16 -16.17 -32.66
N LYS A 289 -11.33 -15.75 -32.19
CA LYS A 289 -11.73 -15.76 -30.77
C LYS A 289 -11.64 -17.19 -30.21
N THR A 290 -12.25 -18.15 -30.88
CA THR A 290 -12.28 -19.56 -30.45
C THR A 290 -10.91 -20.23 -30.47
N PHE A 291 -10.04 -19.92 -31.44
CA PHE A 291 -8.73 -20.61 -31.58
C PHE A 291 -7.61 -19.96 -30.74
N GLN A 292 -7.67 -18.64 -30.53
CA GLN A 292 -6.72 -17.92 -29.67
C GLN A 292 -7.05 -18.04 -28.19
N GLU A 293 -8.34 -17.98 -27.84
CA GLU A 293 -8.80 -18.34 -26.50
C GLU A 293 -8.33 -19.76 -26.22
N PHE A 294 -8.62 -20.76 -27.06
CA PHE A 294 -8.26 -22.15 -26.75
C PHE A 294 -6.76 -22.43 -26.49
N LYS A 295 -5.83 -21.90 -27.29
CA LYS A 295 -4.39 -22.22 -27.11
C LYS A 295 -3.73 -21.40 -26.00
N ILE A 296 -4.10 -20.13 -25.84
CA ILE A 296 -3.57 -19.27 -24.78
C ILE A 296 -4.30 -19.57 -23.46
N SER A 297 -5.62 -19.77 -23.47
CA SER A 297 -6.38 -20.30 -22.33
C SER A 297 -5.85 -21.66 -21.92
N SER A 298 -5.54 -22.59 -22.84
CA SER A 298 -4.95 -23.88 -22.46
C SER A 298 -3.60 -23.73 -21.76
N LYS A 299 -2.74 -22.80 -22.20
CA LYS A 299 -1.47 -22.52 -21.51
C LYS A 299 -1.67 -21.82 -20.16
N ARG A 300 -2.54 -20.80 -20.09
CA ARG A 300 -2.86 -20.07 -18.86
C ARG A 300 -3.53 -20.98 -17.83
N TYR A 301 -4.56 -21.71 -18.23
CA TYR A 301 -5.24 -22.73 -17.43
C TYR A 301 -4.24 -23.76 -16.91
N LYS A 302 -3.31 -24.25 -17.75
CA LYS A 302 -2.24 -25.15 -17.26
C LYS A 302 -1.38 -24.49 -16.20
N VAL A 303 -0.98 -23.23 -16.37
CA VAL A 303 -0.19 -22.51 -15.37
C VAL A 303 -0.99 -22.35 -14.08
N TRP A 304 -2.24 -21.89 -14.13
CA TRP A 304 -3.10 -21.79 -12.96
C TRP A 304 -3.32 -23.13 -12.26
N LYS A 305 -3.65 -24.17 -13.02
CA LYS A 305 -3.86 -25.53 -12.51
C LYS A 305 -2.61 -26.08 -11.84
N ILE A 306 -1.43 -25.98 -12.48
CA ILE A 306 -0.16 -26.40 -11.89
C ILE A 306 0.13 -25.59 -10.61
N SER A 307 -0.21 -24.29 -10.60
CA SER A 307 -0.03 -23.42 -9.42
C SER A 307 -0.94 -23.83 -8.27
N TYR A 308 -2.19 -24.15 -8.58
CA TYR A 308 -3.21 -24.64 -7.65
C TYR A 308 -2.78 -25.97 -7.05
N GLU A 309 -2.42 -26.95 -7.91
CA GLU A 309 -1.93 -28.28 -7.50
C GLU A 309 -0.69 -28.18 -6.59
N LYS A 310 0.15 -27.17 -6.80
CA LYS A 310 1.32 -26.89 -5.96
C LYS A 310 1.05 -25.97 -4.76
N LYS A 311 -0.19 -25.52 -4.55
CA LYS A 311 -0.61 -24.59 -3.47
C LYS A 311 0.20 -23.29 -3.45
N MET A 312 0.48 -22.72 -4.62
CA MET A 312 1.30 -21.51 -4.81
C MET A 312 0.48 -20.26 -5.10
N LEU A 313 -0.86 -20.37 -5.10
CA LEU A 313 -1.75 -19.27 -5.43
C LEU A 313 -1.96 -18.37 -4.20
N LYS A 314 -1.74 -17.08 -4.37
CA LYS A 314 -2.18 -16.02 -3.46
C LYS A 314 -3.69 -15.79 -3.63
N GLU A 315 -4.32 -15.11 -2.70
CA GLU A 315 -5.74 -14.72 -2.79
C GLU A 315 -6.08 -14.06 -4.15
N SER A 316 -5.28 -13.06 -4.57
CA SER A 316 -5.48 -12.37 -5.85
C SER A 316 -5.37 -13.31 -7.06
N HIS A 317 -4.49 -14.30 -6.98
CA HIS A 317 -4.28 -15.31 -8.01
C HIS A 317 -5.45 -16.28 -8.10
N LEU A 318 -6.00 -16.72 -6.95
CA LEU A 318 -7.18 -17.57 -6.90
C LEU A 318 -8.39 -16.87 -7.50
N ILE A 319 -8.63 -15.61 -7.14
CA ILE A 319 -9.74 -14.82 -7.70
C ILE A 319 -9.62 -14.74 -9.22
N ALA A 320 -8.43 -14.41 -9.75
CA ALA A 320 -8.19 -14.34 -11.19
C ALA A 320 -8.36 -15.71 -11.88
N TYR A 321 -7.93 -16.80 -11.22
CA TYR A 321 -8.10 -18.15 -11.75
C TYR A 321 -9.57 -18.54 -11.85
N VAL A 322 -10.34 -18.31 -10.77
CA VAL A 322 -11.76 -18.65 -10.74
C VAL A 322 -12.56 -17.85 -11.76
N GLN A 323 -12.31 -16.54 -11.88
CA GLN A 323 -12.91 -15.71 -12.94
C GLN A 323 -12.66 -16.30 -14.32
N GLN A 324 -11.41 -16.68 -14.61
CA GLN A 324 -11.07 -17.28 -15.90
C GLN A 324 -11.78 -18.63 -16.11
N LEU A 325 -11.94 -19.44 -15.07
CA LEU A 325 -12.67 -20.70 -15.19
C LEU A 325 -14.15 -20.48 -15.50
N ILE A 326 -14.79 -19.53 -14.80
CA ILE A 326 -16.19 -19.16 -15.03
C ILE A 326 -16.38 -18.63 -16.46
N GLU A 327 -15.43 -17.84 -16.97
CA GLU A 327 -15.44 -17.36 -18.36
C GLU A 327 -15.34 -18.50 -19.40
N ILE A 328 -14.61 -19.58 -19.07
CA ILE A 328 -14.45 -20.74 -19.95
C ILE A 328 -15.68 -21.64 -19.90
N ASP A 329 -16.12 -21.99 -18.69
CA ASP A 329 -17.24 -22.88 -18.43
C ASP A 329 -17.77 -22.63 -17.00
N SER A 330 -18.91 -21.96 -16.92
CA SER A 330 -19.59 -21.64 -15.65
C SER A 330 -20.20 -22.86 -14.97
N SER A 331 -20.24 -24.02 -15.62
CA SER A 331 -20.78 -25.27 -15.08
C SER A 331 -19.71 -26.25 -14.60
N ASN A 332 -18.45 -25.82 -14.58
CA ASN A 332 -17.32 -26.67 -14.25
C ASN A 332 -17.22 -26.92 -12.74
N ASP A 333 -17.38 -28.18 -12.31
CA ASP A 333 -17.23 -28.62 -10.91
C ASP A 333 -15.87 -28.21 -10.29
N GLU A 334 -14.82 -28.05 -11.11
CA GLU A 334 -13.50 -27.56 -10.67
C GLU A 334 -13.59 -26.14 -10.07
N VAL A 335 -14.54 -25.31 -10.51
CA VAL A 335 -14.76 -23.97 -9.96
C VAL A 335 -15.16 -24.06 -8.49
N LEU A 336 -16.06 -24.97 -8.13
CA LEU A 336 -16.49 -25.18 -6.76
C LEU A 336 -15.33 -25.69 -5.90
N GLU A 337 -14.52 -26.62 -6.40
CA GLU A 337 -13.34 -27.12 -5.69
C GLU A 337 -12.36 -25.99 -5.36
N ILE A 338 -12.10 -25.10 -6.32
CA ILE A 338 -11.18 -23.98 -6.14
C ILE A 338 -11.77 -22.92 -5.22
N PHE A 339 -13.07 -22.64 -5.29
CA PHE A 339 -13.73 -21.77 -4.32
C PHE A 339 -13.63 -22.31 -2.91
N GLU A 340 -13.92 -23.60 -2.71
CA GLU A 340 -13.80 -24.27 -1.41
C GLU A 340 -12.38 -24.19 -0.85
N TYR A 341 -11.39 -24.51 -1.68
CA TYR A 341 -9.98 -24.33 -1.32
C TYR A 341 -9.68 -22.88 -0.94
N GLY A 342 -10.15 -21.93 -1.74
CA GLY A 342 -9.87 -20.52 -1.53
C GLY A 342 -10.48 -20.00 -0.22
N VAL A 343 -11.73 -20.34 0.09
CA VAL A 343 -12.38 -19.85 1.33
C VAL A 343 -11.83 -20.55 2.58
N GLU A 344 -11.31 -21.77 2.46
CA GLU A 344 -10.62 -22.46 3.55
C GLU A 344 -9.26 -21.81 3.86
N HIS A 345 -8.51 -21.42 2.82
CA HIS A 345 -7.15 -20.87 2.98
C HIS A 345 -7.14 -19.34 3.17
N TYR A 346 -8.17 -18.65 2.68
CA TYR A 346 -8.35 -17.21 2.75
C TYR A 346 -9.76 -16.84 3.25
N PRO A 347 -10.17 -17.28 4.46
CA PRO A 347 -11.53 -17.07 4.97
C PRO A 347 -11.89 -15.59 5.16
N ASN A 348 -10.88 -14.73 5.25
CA ASN A 348 -11.05 -13.28 5.43
C ASN A 348 -11.23 -12.52 4.09
N SER A 349 -11.19 -13.21 2.95
CA SER A 349 -11.31 -12.58 1.62
C SER A 349 -12.78 -12.32 1.27
N ILE A 350 -13.24 -11.09 1.51
CA ILE A 350 -14.60 -10.67 1.14
C ILE A 350 -14.85 -10.89 -0.36
N LYS A 351 -13.87 -10.51 -1.20
CA LYS A 351 -13.99 -10.66 -2.66
C LYS A 351 -14.20 -12.12 -3.06
N LEU A 352 -13.49 -13.06 -2.43
CA LEU A 352 -13.66 -14.47 -2.76
C LEU A 352 -15.06 -14.97 -2.41
N TRP A 353 -15.59 -14.58 -1.24
CA TRP A 353 -16.97 -14.89 -0.87
C TRP A 353 -18.00 -14.26 -1.81
N GLU A 354 -17.79 -13.00 -2.22
CA GLU A 354 -18.63 -12.31 -3.21
C GLU A 354 -18.65 -13.07 -4.54
N TYR A 355 -17.48 -13.43 -5.09
CA TYR A 355 -17.41 -14.22 -6.32
C TYR A 355 -18.05 -15.60 -6.17
N TYR A 356 -17.93 -16.21 -4.98
CA TYR A 356 -18.52 -17.52 -4.72
C TYR A 356 -20.05 -17.46 -4.70
N MET A 357 -20.63 -16.44 -4.06
CA MET A 357 -22.07 -16.21 -4.10
C MET A 357 -22.56 -15.86 -5.51
N ALA A 358 -21.84 -14.97 -6.21
CA ALA A 358 -22.17 -14.59 -7.59
C ALA A 358 -22.14 -15.80 -8.54
N TYR A 359 -21.28 -16.79 -8.30
CA TYR A 359 -21.28 -18.04 -9.06
C TYR A 359 -22.58 -18.81 -8.90
N PHE A 360 -23.09 -18.98 -7.67
CA PHE A 360 -24.37 -19.65 -7.43
C PHE A 360 -25.55 -18.84 -7.97
N GLU A 361 -25.54 -17.52 -7.82
CA GLU A 361 -26.55 -16.62 -8.38
C GLU A 361 -26.64 -16.75 -9.91
N ASN A 362 -25.49 -16.75 -10.60
CA ASN A 362 -25.43 -16.92 -12.06
C ASN A 362 -25.89 -18.31 -12.54
N ASN A 363 -25.87 -19.31 -11.66
CA ASN A 363 -26.36 -20.66 -11.93
C ASN A 363 -27.78 -20.90 -11.39
N GLU A 364 -28.49 -19.84 -10.96
CA GLU A 364 -29.85 -19.89 -10.40
C GLU A 364 -30.00 -20.86 -9.18
N ASP A 365 -28.94 -21.00 -8.37
CA ASP A 365 -28.92 -21.82 -7.16
C ASP A 365 -29.05 -20.98 -5.88
N ASP A 366 -30.28 -20.59 -5.56
CA ASP A 366 -30.62 -19.79 -4.38
C ASP A 366 -30.17 -20.47 -3.06
N GLU A 367 -30.25 -21.80 -2.98
CA GLU A 367 -29.81 -22.54 -1.79
C GLU A 367 -28.29 -22.44 -1.60
N GLY A 368 -27.54 -22.57 -2.70
CA GLY A 368 -26.09 -22.35 -2.74
C GLY A 368 -25.69 -20.95 -2.30
N VAL A 369 -26.39 -19.91 -2.78
CA VAL A 369 -26.16 -18.51 -2.36
C VAL A 369 -26.36 -18.36 -0.86
N ILE A 370 -27.50 -18.82 -0.33
CA ILE A 370 -27.84 -18.70 1.09
C ILE A 370 -26.83 -19.45 1.96
N LYS A 371 -26.48 -20.68 1.61
CA LYS A 371 -25.51 -21.50 2.36
C LYS A 371 -24.12 -20.85 2.38
N THR A 372 -23.68 -20.33 1.25
CA THR A 372 -22.39 -19.65 1.11
C THR A 372 -22.37 -18.35 1.91
N PHE A 373 -23.46 -17.57 1.84
CA PHE A 373 -23.62 -16.36 2.63
C PHE A 373 -23.52 -16.64 4.14
N TYR A 374 -24.24 -17.63 4.65
CA TYR A 374 -24.19 -17.99 6.08
C TYR A 374 -22.80 -18.45 6.52
N ARG A 375 -22.11 -19.24 5.70
CA ARG A 375 -20.75 -19.69 6.01
C ARG A 375 -19.74 -18.53 6.02
N GLY A 376 -19.76 -17.67 5.00
CA GLY A 376 -18.90 -16.49 4.96
C GLY A 376 -19.20 -15.51 6.11
N SER A 377 -20.48 -15.37 6.46
CA SER A 377 -20.98 -14.62 7.60
C SER A 377 -20.48 -15.14 8.95
N GLU A 378 -20.33 -16.46 9.09
CA GLU A 378 -19.75 -17.08 10.29
C GLU A 378 -18.25 -16.78 10.42
N GLU A 379 -17.49 -16.86 9.32
CA GLU A 379 -16.08 -16.49 9.31
C GLU A 379 -15.88 -15.00 9.61
N LEU A 380 -16.71 -14.14 9.00
CA LEU A 380 -16.72 -12.71 9.32
C LEU A 380 -17.04 -12.47 10.80
N HIS A 381 -17.96 -13.24 11.38
CA HIS A 381 -18.26 -13.16 12.80
C HIS A 381 -17.05 -13.53 13.67
N LYS A 382 -16.26 -14.54 13.31
CA LYS A 382 -15.01 -14.90 14.02
C LYS A 382 -13.97 -13.77 13.98
N ILE A 383 -13.85 -13.10 12.84
CA ILE A 383 -12.97 -11.94 12.68
C ILE A 383 -13.48 -10.78 13.54
N LEU A 384 -14.78 -10.49 13.48
CA LEU A 384 -15.40 -9.41 14.25
C LEU A 384 -15.29 -9.67 15.75
N ASP A 385 -15.51 -10.90 16.23
CA ASP A 385 -15.30 -11.27 17.64
C ASP A 385 -13.85 -11.05 18.06
N SER A 386 -12.89 -11.44 17.21
CA SER A 386 -11.47 -11.20 17.45
C SER A 386 -11.14 -9.70 17.49
N ALA A 387 -11.70 -8.91 16.58
CA ALA A 387 -11.51 -7.46 16.52
C ALA A 387 -12.13 -6.74 17.73
N CYS A 388 -13.28 -7.21 18.22
CA CYS A 388 -13.95 -6.65 19.40
C CYS A 388 -13.10 -6.76 20.68
N ARG A 389 -12.23 -7.77 20.76
CA ARG A 389 -11.30 -8.00 21.88
C ARG A 389 -10.07 -7.10 21.84
N LEU A 390 -9.84 -6.36 20.76
CA LEU A 390 -8.72 -5.43 20.67
C LEU A 390 -8.94 -4.24 21.61
N THR A 391 -7.87 -3.84 22.32
CA THR A 391 -7.90 -2.76 23.32
C THR A 391 -7.48 -1.40 22.76
N HIS A 392 -6.95 -1.37 21.53
CA HIS A 392 -6.51 -0.14 20.91
C HIS A 392 -7.71 0.70 20.44
N LYS A 393 -7.72 1.99 20.80
CA LYS A 393 -8.85 2.92 20.60
C LYS A 393 -9.40 2.94 19.16
N ASP A 394 -8.52 2.82 18.17
CA ASP A 394 -8.91 2.86 16.75
C ASP A 394 -9.75 1.64 16.33
N PHE A 395 -9.77 0.57 17.12
CA PHE A 395 -10.54 -0.66 16.83
C PHE A 395 -11.85 -0.76 17.61
N LEU A 396 -12.14 0.18 18.52
CA LEU A 396 -13.36 0.13 19.33
C LEU A 396 -14.62 0.22 18.48
N HIS A 397 -14.56 0.89 17.33
CA HIS A 397 -15.68 1.00 16.39
C HIS A 397 -16.16 -0.36 15.85
N PHE A 398 -15.28 -1.37 15.77
CA PHE A 398 -15.67 -2.73 15.37
C PHE A 398 -16.66 -3.38 16.34
N ARG A 399 -16.67 -2.96 17.61
CA ARG A 399 -17.65 -3.43 18.60
C ARG A 399 -19.07 -3.04 18.21
N ILE A 400 -19.25 -1.82 17.67
CA ILE A 400 -20.55 -1.36 17.16
C ILE A 400 -20.93 -2.20 15.94
N ILE A 401 -20.02 -2.29 14.95
CA ILE A 401 -20.28 -3.02 13.70
C ILE A 401 -20.69 -4.46 14.00
N CYS A 402 -20.00 -5.13 14.94
CA CYS A 402 -20.36 -6.47 15.39
C CYS A 402 -21.75 -6.51 16.02
N LEU A 403 -22.08 -5.58 16.92
CA LEU A 403 -23.39 -5.52 17.56
C LEU A 403 -24.52 -5.29 16.54
N GLU A 404 -24.33 -4.35 15.60
CA GLU A 404 -25.30 -4.06 14.55
C GLU A 404 -25.51 -5.25 13.64
N TYR A 405 -24.42 -5.88 13.20
CA TYR A 405 -24.45 -7.08 12.39
C TYR A 405 -25.26 -8.19 13.09
N ILE A 406 -24.99 -8.45 14.38
CA ILE A 406 -25.71 -9.48 15.14
C ILE A 406 -27.19 -9.12 15.30
N PHE A 407 -27.51 -7.86 15.57
CA PHE A 407 -28.89 -7.41 15.69
C PHE A 407 -29.67 -7.61 14.40
N TYR A 408 -29.11 -7.21 13.25
CA TYR A 408 -29.81 -7.32 11.97
C TYR A 408 -29.93 -8.77 11.47
N GLN A 409 -28.95 -9.63 11.77
CA GLN A 409 -28.96 -11.02 11.31
C GLN A 409 -29.70 -11.98 12.25
N PHE A 410 -29.54 -11.81 13.57
CA PHE A 410 -30.00 -12.77 14.58
C PHE A 410 -31.01 -12.17 15.56
N GLY A 411 -31.35 -10.88 15.42
CA GLY A 411 -32.33 -10.20 16.25
C GLY A 411 -31.79 -9.70 17.60
N LEU A 412 -32.70 -9.08 18.37
CA LEU A 412 -32.37 -8.36 19.61
C LEU A 412 -31.81 -9.26 20.72
N GLU A 413 -32.35 -10.47 20.91
CA GLU A 413 -31.89 -11.36 21.99
C GLU A 413 -30.43 -11.77 21.82
N LYS A 414 -30.02 -12.10 20.59
CA LYS A 414 -28.62 -12.43 20.31
C LYS A 414 -27.72 -11.20 20.43
N ALA A 415 -28.21 -10.02 20.04
CA ALA A 415 -27.51 -8.77 20.24
C ALA A 415 -27.28 -8.47 21.74
N ARG A 416 -28.26 -8.73 22.62
CA ARG A 416 -28.11 -8.61 24.08
C ARG A 416 -27.01 -9.52 24.64
N GLU A 417 -26.98 -10.78 24.20
CA GLU A 417 -25.96 -11.76 24.61
C GLU A 417 -24.55 -11.26 24.23
N ILE A 418 -24.38 -10.87 22.96
CA ILE A 418 -23.10 -10.39 22.43
C ILE A 418 -22.69 -9.07 23.08
N PHE A 419 -23.62 -8.13 23.26
CA PHE A 419 -23.39 -6.88 23.97
C PHE A 419 -22.86 -7.12 25.38
N THR A 420 -23.49 -8.03 26.13
CA THR A 420 -23.09 -8.39 27.50
C THR A 420 -21.66 -8.95 27.54
N ASN A 421 -21.21 -9.61 26.49
CA ASN A 421 -19.83 -10.10 26.38
C ASN A 421 -18.86 -8.95 26.02
N ILE A 422 -19.20 -8.17 24.99
CA ILE A 422 -18.32 -7.13 24.44
C ILE A 422 -18.17 -5.93 25.40
N SER A 423 -19.19 -5.58 26.16
CA SER A 423 -19.17 -4.46 27.10
C SER A 423 -18.18 -4.64 28.26
N LYS A 424 -17.72 -5.87 28.50
CA LYS A 424 -16.73 -6.21 29.53
C LYS A 424 -15.29 -5.89 29.12
N PHE A 425 -15.03 -5.62 27.83
CA PHE A 425 -13.68 -5.37 27.36
C PHE A 425 -13.27 -3.91 27.55
N ASP A 426 -12.08 -3.70 28.10
CA ASP A 426 -11.47 -2.37 28.19
C ASP A 426 -10.86 -1.93 26.84
N PRO A 427 -10.76 -0.62 26.59
CA PRO A 427 -11.46 0.46 27.31
C PRO A 427 -12.98 0.46 27.00
N PRO A 428 -13.81 1.03 27.89
CA PRO A 428 -15.24 1.20 27.61
C PRO A 428 -15.46 2.11 26.40
N TYR A 429 -16.51 1.87 25.63
CA TYR A 429 -16.79 2.61 24.40
C TYR A 429 -18.22 3.14 24.37
N LYS A 430 -18.39 4.43 24.66
CA LYS A 430 -19.71 5.10 24.77
C LYS A 430 -20.63 4.82 23.57
N PRO A 431 -20.19 4.95 22.30
CA PRO A 431 -21.05 4.69 21.15
C PRO A 431 -21.67 3.28 21.11
N LEU A 432 -20.97 2.26 21.62
CA LEU A 432 -21.52 0.90 21.73
C LEU A 432 -22.73 0.84 22.66
N LEU A 433 -22.63 1.47 23.83
CA LEU A 433 -23.69 1.51 24.83
C LEU A 433 -24.91 2.30 24.31
N VAL A 434 -24.66 3.45 23.68
CA VAL A 434 -25.72 4.25 23.05
C VAL A 434 -26.45 3.45 21.97
N ARG A 435 -25.70 2.72 21.12
CA ARG A 435 -26.32 1.92 20.05
C ARG A 435 -27.19 0.80 20.60
N MET A 436 -26.78 0.15 21.69
CA MET A 436 -27.61 -0.86 22.37
C MET A 436 -28.90 -0.24 22.93
N LEU A 437 -28.85 0.97 23.49
CA LEU A 437 -30.06 1.68 23.94
C LEU A 437 -31.02 1.97 22.79
N GLU A 438 -30.51 2.39 21.64
CA GLU A 438 -31.34 2.63 20.45
C GLU A 438 -32.06 1.34 20.02
N PHE A 439 -31.36 0.20 20.01
CA PHE A 439 -31.96 -1.09 19.69
C PHE A 439 -33.04 -1.50 20.67
N GLU A 440 -32.84 -1.31 21.98
CA GLU A 440 -33.88 -1.59 22.97
C GLU A 440 -35.10 -0.68 22.80
N LYS A 441 -34.88 0.64 22.70
CA LYS A 441 -35.96 1.64 22.65
C LYS A 441 -36.82 1.54 21.38
N THR A 442 -36.23 1.11 20.27
CA THR A 442 -36.93 1.02 18.99
C THR A 442 -37.68 -0.31 18.80
N ASN A 443 -37.38 -1.32 19.60
CA ASN A 443 -38.01 -2.63 19.49
C ASN A 443 -39.37 -2.69 20.23
N VAL A 444 -40.34 -3.38 19.65
CA VAL A 444 -41.67 -3.59 20.26
C VAL A 444 -41.57 -4.38 21.57
N ASN A 445 -40.60 -5.29 21.66
CA ASN A 445 -40.32 -6.11 22.84
C ASN A 445 -39.19 -5.51 23.70
N CYS A 446 -39.24 -4.20 23.94
CA CYS A 446 -38.22 -3.53 24.75
C CYS A 446 -38.20 -4.13 26.17
N ASP A 447 -36.99 -4.39 26.69
CA ASP A 447 -36.82 -4.78 28.08
C ASP A 447 -36.40 -3.54 28.89
N LYS A 448 -37.34 -3.04 29.72
CA LYS A 448 -37.13 -1.84 30.54
C LYS A 448 -35.95 -2.01 31.50
N ASP A 449 -35.69 -3.23 31.98
CA ASP A 449 -34.60 -3.50 32.90
C ASP A 449 -33.26 -3.53 32.16
N LYS A 450 -33.23 -4.01 30.92
CA LYS A 450 -32.05 -3.90 30.05
C LYS A 450 -31.73 -2.46 29.70
N ILE A 451 -32.72 -1.63 29.40
CA ILE A 451 -32.51 -0.19 29.18
C ILE A 451 -31.86 0.46 30.41
N LYS A 452 -32.38 0.17 31.61
CA LYS A 452 -31.80 0.65 32.87
C LYS A 452 -30.36 0.17 33.03
N GLU A 453 -30.08 -1.12 32.82
CA GLU A 453 -28.73 -1.70 32.90
C GLU A 453 -27.74 -0.97 32.00
N VAL A 454 -28.11 -0.68 30.75
CA VAL A 454 -27.23 0.04 29.81
C VAL A 454 -26.99 1.49 30.23
N TYR A 455 -28.01 2.19 30.76
CA TYR A 455 -27.82 3.52 31.34
C TYR A 455 -26.90 3.49 32.57
N GLU A 456 -27.02 2.48 33.42
CA GLU A 456 -26.12 2.30 34.56
C GLU A 456 -24.67 2.10 34.12
N LEU A 457 -24.42 1.34 33.04
CA LEU A 457 -23.08 1.21 32.45
C LEU A 457 -22.56 2.54 31.87
N LEU A 458 -23.42 3.29 31.18
CA LEU A 458 -23.07 4.63 30.67
C LEU A 458 -22.67 5.57 31.80
N ILE A 459 -23.47 5.62 32.87
CA ILE A 459 -23.20 6.44 34.06
C ILE A 459 -21.93 5.99 34.75
N PHE A 460 -21.71 4.68 34.89
CA PHE A 460 -20.53 4.13 35.56
C PHE A 460 -19.23 4.53 34.84
N HIS A 461 -19.22 4.49 33.50
CA HIS A 461 -18.01 4.76 32.73
C HIS A 461 -17.82 6.22 32.31
N PHE A 462 -18.90 6.99 32.15
CA PHE A 462 -18.86 8.33 31.54
C PHE A 462 -19.67 9.38 32.31
N GLY A 463 -20.35 9.01 33.39
CA GLY A 463 -21.32 9.86 34.07
C GLY A 463 -20.73 10.96 34.94
N ASP A 464 -19.43 10.98 35.22
CA ASP A 464 -18.80 12.08 35.98
C ASP A 464 -18.44 13.29 35.10
N GLU A 465 -18.32 13.08 33.79
CA GLU A 465 -17.99 14.12 32.80
C GLU A 465 -19.18 14.50 31.91
N ASP A 466 -20.08 13.56 31.62
CA ASP A 466 -21.12 13.73 30.59
C ASP A 466 -22.52 13.92 31.18
N VAL A 467 -22.97 15.17 31.22
CA VAL A 467 -24.30 15.57 31.73
C VAL A 467 -25.42 14.99 30.88
N ASP A 468 -25.22 14.84 29.58
CA ASP A 468 -26.28 14.49 28.64
C ASP A 468 -26.79 13.07 28.91
N ILE A 469 -25.93 12.16 29.37
CA ILE A 469 -26.30 10.79 29.79
C ILE A 469 -27.36 10.83 30.90
N TRP A 470 -27.19 11.69 31.90
CA TRP A 470 -28.13 11.82 33.02
C TRP A 470 -29.46 12.42 32.57
N ILE A 471 -29.41 13.45 31.73
CA ILE A 471 -30.59 14.13 31.18
C ILE A 471 -31.41 13.17 30.31
N GLU A 472 -30.75 12.37 29.48
CA GLU A 472 -31.40 11.34 28.66
C GLU A 472 -32.06 10.27 29.54
N PHE A 473 -31.37 9.80 30.60
CA PHE A 473 -31.94 8.80 31.51
C PHE A 473 -33.14 9.35 32.29
N LEU A 474 -33.10 10.61 32.74
CA LEU A 474 -34.24 11.28 33.38
C LEU A 474 -35.41 11.46 32.43
N THR A 475 -35.13 11.81 31.17
CA THR A 475 -36.17 11.94 30.13
C THR A 475 -36.85 10.60 29.89
N TYR A 476 -36.06 9.52 29.78
CA TYR A 476 -36.59 8.17 29.69
C TYR A 476 -37.42 7.80 30.94
N ALA A 477 -36.90 8.00 32.16
CA ALA A 477 -37.61 7.70 33.40
C ALA A 477 -38.92 8.50 33.56
N SER A 478 -38.97 9.73 33.03
CA SER A 478 -40.17 10.58 33.04
C SER A 478 -41.24 10.11 32.06
N SER A 479 -40.82 9.47 30.96
CA SER A 479 -41.75 8.88 29.98
C SER A 479 -42.47 7.64 30.50
N LEU A 480 -41.99 7.05 31.61
CA LEU A 480 -42.63 5.92 32.26
C LEU A 480 -43.70 6.42 33.26
N THR A 481 -44.91 5.87 33.15
CA THR A 481 -46.12 6.38 33.82
C THR A 481 -46.37 5.83 35.23
N ASP A 482 -45.55 4.91 35.74
CA ASP A 482 -45.89 4.17 36.97
C ASP A 482 -45.35 4.88 38.24
N GLU A 483 -46.05 4.71 39.37
CA GLU A 483 -45.60 5.30 40.67
C GLU A 483 -44.20 4.82 41.09
N ALA A 484 -43.83 3.59 40.73
CA ALA A 484 -42.48 3.06 40.96
C ALA A 484 -41.40 3.88 40.21
N ASP A 485 -41.76 4.53 39.11
CA ASP A 485 -40.86 5.32 38.27
C ASP A 485 -40.65 6.75 38.80
N ASN A 486 -41.54 7.24 39.68
CA ASN A 486 -41.28 8.47 40.44
C ASN A 486 -40.10 8.29 41.39
N LYS A 487 -40.00 7.11 42.01
CA LYS A 487 -38.88 6.77 42.88
C LYS A 487 -37.58 6.67 42.08
N LEU A 488 -37.61 6.04 40.89
CA LEU A 488 -36.44 5.97 40.01
C LEU A 488 -35.96 7.36 39.58
N PHE A 489 -36.86 8.25 39.16
CA PHE A 489 -36.51 9.62 38.78
C PHE A 489 -35.77 10.36 39.91
N GLN A 490 -36.32 10.33 41.12
CA GLN A 490 -35.69 10.98 42.28
C GLN A 490 -34.33 10.36 42.64
N GLN A 491 -34.20 9.04 42.49
CA GLN A 491 -32.92 8.35 42.67
C GLN A 491 -31.87 8.79 41.65
N ILE A 492 -32.25 8.94 40.37
CA ILE A 492 -31.34 9.42 39.32
C ILE A 492 -30.88 10.85 39.62
N VAL A 493 -31.79 11.77 39.99
CA VAL A 493 -31.43 13.14 40.38
C VAL A 493 -30.48 13.16 41.57
N GLY A 494 -30.78 12.37 42.61
CA GLY A 494 -29.93 12.27 43.80
C GLY A 494 -28.52 11.77 43.47
N ARG A 495 -28.40 10.76 42.61
CA ARG A 495 -27.10 10.22 42.18
C ARG A 495 -26.32 11.17 41.28
N ALA A 496 -26.98 11.83 40.34
CA ALA A 496 -26.35 12.82 39.47
C ALA A 496 -25.69 13.93 40.30
N ARG A 497 -26.38 14.41 41.35
CA ARG A 497 -25.84 15.42 42.29
C ARG A 497 -24.59 14.98 43.03
N THR A 498 -24.44 13.69 43.30
CA THR A 498 -23.26 13.14 44.01
C THR A 498 -22.12 12.77 43.08
N THR A 499 -22.40 12.47 41.81
CA THR A 499 -21.40 11.97 40.85
C THR A 499 -20.81 13.08 39.98
N LEU A 500 -21.61 14.07 39.57
CA LEU A 500 -21.17 15.15 38.69
C LEU A 500 -20.28 16.16 39.43
N LYS A 501 -19.21 16.60 38.77
CA LYS A 501 -18.28 17.61 39.27
C LYS A 501 -18.80 19.04 39.00
N ASP A 502 -18.39 20.01 39.83
CA ASP A 502 -18.80 21.43 39.87
C ASP A 502 -19.56 21.99 38.64
N LEU A 503 -18.86 22.21 37.52
CA LEU A 503 -19.45 22.84 36.32
C LEU A 503 -20.52 21.96 35.66
N SER A 504 -20.30 20.64 35.62
CA SER A 504 -21.26 19.67 35.10
C SER A 504 -22.50 19.58 35.98
N LEU A 505 -22.35 19.70 37.30
CA LEU A 505 -23.47 19.74 38.23
C LEU A 505 -24.36 20.98 38.00
N SER A 506 -23.75 22.16 37.87
CA SER A 506 -24.52 23.39 37.59
C SER A 506 -25.27 23.32 36.26
N ASN A 507 -24.66 22.73 35.23
CA ASN A 507 -25.31 22.53 33.94
C ASN A 507 -26.49 21.55 34.07
N PHE A 508 -26.26 20.41 34.73
CA PHE A 508 -27.30 19.43 35.04
C PHE A 508 -28.49 20.08 35.77
N GLU A 509 -28.24 20.83 36.85
CA GLU A 509 -29.27 21.50 37.64
C GLU A 509 -30.13 22.50 36.87
N THR A 510 -29.56 23.09 35.82
CA THR A 510 -30.30 23.98 34.91
C THR A 510 -31.20 23.17 33.99
N GLN A 511 -30.70 22.06 33.43
CA GLN A 511 -31.43 21.26 32.45
C GLN A 511 -32.54 20.40 33.07
N TRP A 512 -32.30 19.69 34.18
CA TRP A 512 -33.28 18.73 34.69
C TRP A 512 -34.55 19.40 35.26
N LYS A 513 -34.45 20.66 35.75
CA LYS A 513 -35.59 21.48 36.19
C LYS A 513 -36.60 21.76 35.07
N HIS A 514 -36.23 21.61 33.81
CA HIS A 514 -37.15 21.73 32.69
C HIS A 514 -37.92 20.43 32.42
N ILE A 515 -37.47 19.28 32.96
CA ILE A 515 -38.10 17.98 32.79
C ILE A 515 -39.17 17.74 33.87
N GLU A 516 -38.92 18.19 35.12
CA GLU A 516 -39.83 18.08 36.27
C GLU A 516 -41.24 18.68 36.06
N PRO A 517 -41.41 19.88 35.45
CA PRO A 517 -42.72 20.52 35.28
C PRO A 517 -43.69 19.71 34.42
N THR A 518 -43.18 19.02 33.40
CA THR A 518 -43.98 18.23 32.45
C THR A 518 -44.69 17.06 33.12
N ARG A 519 -44.16 16.56 34.25
CA ARG A 519 -44.73 15.43 34.99
C ARG A 519 -45.90 15.83 35.91
N SER A 520 -45.80 17.03 36.51
CA SER A 520 -46.84 17.56 37.40
C SER A 520 -48.18 17.85 36.69
N ALA A 521 -48.14 18.05 35.37
CA ALA A 521 -49.33 18.28 34.54
C ALA A 521 -50.05 17.00 34.09
N ILE A 522 -49.44 15.82 34.24
CA ILE A 522 -50.01 14.52 33.81
C ILE A 522 -50.71 13.80 34.98
N SER A 523 -50.40 14.17 36.23
CA SER A 523 -50.99 13.58 37.44
C SER A 523 -52.29 14.24 37.94
N THR A 524 -52.85 15.18 37.18
CA THR A 524 -54.17 15.80 37.39
C THR A 524 -55.10 15.40 36.26
#